data_AF-A0A7X9FKR8-F1
#
_entry.id   AF-A0A7X9FKR8-F1
#
_cell.length_a   1.000
_cell.length_b   1.000
_cell.length_c   1.000
_cell.angle_alpha   90.00
_cell.angle_beta   90.00
_cell.angle_gamma   90.00
#
_symmetry.space_group_name_H-M   'P 1'
#
loop_
_entity.id
_entity.type
_entity.pdbx_description
1 polymer ?
#
loop_
_entity_poly.entity_id
_entity_poly.type
_entity_poly.pdbx_seq_one_letter_code
_entity_poly.pdbx_strand_id
1 'polypeptide(L)'
;MLDVAAIDTLATIITYAMCINVFFFLLELFTAFYSNMPGHMAPIVYLFKGFDGDTTLVPFMWTAAILAIISLAMLIPYQIRQKRPALITALILLVIASWIDKGMGLIVAGFAPNPFEKVTSYLPTIPELMVAAMVFAIGALVLTVLWKVAISVRAEVEGGNLSMVAQKSE
;
A
#
# COMPACT_ATOMS: atom_id res chain seq x y z
N MET A 1 -8.25 25.39 2.92
CA MET A 1 -6.90 25.37 2.32
C MET A 1 -6.13 24.26 3.05
N LEU A 2 -5.70 23.19 2.37
CA LEU A 2 -4.95 22.11 3.04
C LEU A 2 -3.62 22.67 3.54
N ASP A 3 -3.31 22.51 4.83
CA ASP A 3 -2.04 22.95 5.40
C ASP A 3 -0.87 22.21 4.74
N VAL A 4 0.05 22.95 4.14
CA VAL A 4 1.23 22.40 3.45
C VAL A 4 2.08 21.58 4.44
N ALA A 5 2.17 22.05 5.69
CA ALA A 5 2.84 21.34 6.77
C ALA A 5 2.19 19.96 7.09
N ALA A 6 0.87 19.85 7.00
CA ALA A 6 0.17 18.58 7.25
C ALA A 6 0.47 17.55 6.16
N ILE A 7 0.50 17.99 4.89
CA ILE A 7 0.86 17.14 3.75
C ILE A 7 2.31 16.67 3.86
N ASP A 8 3.24 17.56 4.20
CA ASP A 8 4.66 17.20 4.36
C ASP A 8 4.89 16.21 5.51
N THR A 9 4.17 16.39 6.62
CA THR A 9 4.22 15.46 7.76
C THR A 9 3.68 14.09 7.35
N LEU A 10 2.53 14.03 6.67
CA LEU A 10 1.95 12.78 6.21
C LEU A 10 2.84 12.09 5.17
N ALA A 11 3.40 12.83 4.22
CA ALA A 11 4.35 12.31 3.24
C ALA A 11 5.60 11.73 3.91
N THR A 12 6.05 12.32 5.03
CA THR A 12 7.14 11.79 5.85
C THR A 12 6.79 10.45 6.48
N ILE A 13 5.62 10.35 7.09
CA ILE A 13 5.12 9.09 7.67
C ILE A 13 5.03 8.01 6.59
N ILE A 14 4.50 8.34 5.41
CA ILE A 14 4.37 7.40 4.29
C ILE A 14 5.74 6.93 3.80
N THR A 15 6.74 7.81 3.68
CA THR A 15 8.11 7.40 3.33
C THR A 15 8.65 6.38 4.31
N TYR A 16 8.54 6.63 5.62
CA TYR A 16 8.99 5.67 6.63
C TYR A 16 8.22 4.35 6.57
N ALA A 17 6.90 4.41 6.42
CA ALA A 17 6.07 3.21 6.26
C ALA A 17 6.48 2.38 5.04
N MET A 18 6.81 3.03 3.92
CA MET A 18 7.28 2.34 2.71
C MET A 18 8.67 1.73 2.91
N CYS A 19 9.59 2.42 3.60
CA CYS A 19 10.89 1.85 3.95
C CYS A 19 10.72 0.59 4.81
N ILE A 20 9.83 0.64 5.80
CA ILE A 20 9.52 -0.50 6.67
C ILE A 20 8.87 -1.64 5.87
N ASN A 21 7.96 -1.33 4.94
CA ASN A 21 7.32 -2.31 4.07
C ASN A 21 8.35 -3.11 3.25
N VAL A 22 9.27 -2.42 2.58
CA VAL A 22 10.36 -3.05 1.81
C VAL A 22 11.33 -3.79 2.73
N PHE A 23 11.64 -3.25 3.92
CA PHE A 23 12.46 -3.94 4.90
C PHE A 23 11.85 -5.28 5.34
N PHE A 24 10.55 -5.33 5.62
CA PHE A 24 9.89 -6.60 5.97
C PHE A 24 9.91 -7.61 4.83
N PHE A 25 9.73 -7.15 3.59
CA PHE A 25 9.89 -8.02 2.41
C PHE A 25 11.31 -8.59 2.31
N LEU A 26 12.34 -7.77 2.60
CA LEU A 26 13.73 -8.25 2.63
C LEU A 26 13.98 -9.23 3.78
N LEU A 27 13.33 -9.06 4.94
CA LEU A 27 13.40 -10.03 6.04
C LEU A 27 12.75 -11.36 5.66
N GLU A 28 11.63 -11.33 4.94
CA GLU A 28 10.99 -12.53 4.41
C GLU A 28 11.93 -13.26 3.44
N LEU A 29 12.58 -12.54 2.53
CA LEU A 29 13.62 -13.09 1.66
C LEU A 29 14.79 -13.67 2.46
N PHE A 30 15.31 -12.91 3.43
CA PHE A 30 16.44 -13.37 4.23
C PHE A 30 16.10 -14.64 5.01
N THR A 31 14.99 -14.65 5.75
CA THR A 31 14.62 -15.77 6.62
C THR A 31 14.28 -17.04 5.83
N ALA A 32 13.60 -16.91 4.69
CA ALA A 32 13.30 -18.04 3.82
C ALA A 32 14.58 -18.72 3.29
N PHE A 33 15.55 -17.95 2.81
CA PHE A 33 16.80 -18.48 2.24
C PHE A 33 17.83 -18.86 3.31
N TYR A 34 17.85 -18.18 4.45
CA TYR A 34 18.79 -18.46 5.54
C TYR A 34 18.58 -19.86 6.14
N SER A 35 17.32 -20.30 6.25
CA SER A 35 16.98 -21.61 6.83
C SER A 35 17.36 -22.80 5.94
N ASN A 36 17.68 -22.58 4.65
CA ASN A 36 17.93 -23.62 3.64
C ASN A 36 16.86 -24.72 3.57
N MET A 37 15.63 -24.44 4.02
CA MET A 37 14.52 -25.38 3.94
C MET A 37 13.77 -25.20 2.60
N PRO A 38 13.70 -26.25 1.75
CA PRO A 38 13.08 -26.15 0.42
C PRO A 38 11.64 -25.61 0.48
N GLY A 39 10.86 -25.99 1.48
CA GLY A 39 9.47 -25.55 1.64
C GLY A 39 9.28 -24.05 1.91
N HIS A 40 10.26 -23.38 2.53
CA HIS A 40 10.19 -21.92 2.76
C HIS A 40 10.75 -21.11 1.59
N MET A 41 11.69 -21.69 0.84
CA MET A 41 12.27 -21.06 -0.34
C MET A 41 11.32 -21.16 -1.55
N ALA A 42 10.57 -22.27 -1.66
CA ALA A 42 9.76 -22.57 -2.83
C ALA A 42 8.70 -21.50 -3.17
N PRO A 43 7.97 -20.88 -2.22
CA PRO A 43 7.04 -19.80 -2.53
C PRO A 43 7.73 -18.58 -3.13
N ILE A 44 8.88 -18.16 -2.60
CA ILE A 44 9.63 -17.01 -3.12
C ILE A 44 10.23 -17.32 -4.49
N VAL A 45 10.76 -18.53 -4.67
CA VAL A 45 11.27 -18.98 -5.97
C VAL A 45 10.15 -19.03 -7.01
N TYR A 46 8.96 -19.53 -6.66
CA TYR A 46 7.79 -19.51 -7.53
C TYR A 46 7.41 -18.08 -7.93
N LEU A 47 7.37 -17.15 -6.97
CA LEU A 47 7.03 -15.75 -7.23
C LEU A 47 8.01 -15.04 -8.18
N PHE A 48 9.32 -15.34 -8.14
CA PHE A 48 10.34 -14.60 -8.91
C PHE A 48 10.94 -15.34 -10.10
N LYS A 49 10.85 -16.67 -10.15
CA LYS A 49 11.40 -17.52 -11.22
C LYS A 49 10.36 -18.43 -11.87
N GLY A 50 9.19 -18.58 -11.25
CA GLY A 50 8.19 -19.57 -11.67
C GLY A 50 8.56 -20.98 -11.18
N PHE A 51 7.62 -21.90 -11.36
CA PHE A 51 7.75 -23.29 -10.95
C PHE A 51 7.01 -24.18 -11.96
N ASP A 52 7.64 -25.28 -12.38
CA ASP A 52 7.09 -26.24 -13.37
C ASP A 52 6.50 -25.61 -14.65
N GLY A 53 7.13 -24.54 -15.14
CA GLY A 53 6.73 -23.84 -16.37
C GLY A 53 5.65 -22.77 -16.16
N ASP A 54 5.05 -22.66 -14.98
CA ASP A 54 4.17 -21.55 -14.65
C ASP A 54 5.00 -20.32 -14.24
N THR A 55 5.00 -19.31 -15.09
CA THR A 55 5.70 -18.03 -14.89
C THR A 55 4.73 -16.86 -14.74
N THR A 56 3.44 -17.15 -14.52
CA THR A 56 2.36 -16.17 -14.63
C THR A 56 2.50 -15.00 -13.64
N LEU A 57 2.99 -15.24 -12.42
CA LEU A 57 3.17 -14.23 -11.39
C LEU A 57 4.52 -13.50 -11.44
N VAL A 58 5.51 -14.09 -12.11
CA VAL A 58 6.87 -13.55 -12.23
C VAL A 58 6.88 -12.11 -12.75
N PRO A 59 6.22 -11.75 -13.88
CA PRO A 59 6.25 -10.37 -14.37
C PRO A 59 5.58 -9.39 -13.40
N PHE A 60 4.55 -9.82 -12.67
CA PHE A 60 3.87 -8.98 -11.69
C PHE A 60 4.77 -8.69 -10.48
N MET A 61 5.46 -9.70 -9.96
CA MET A 61 6.36 -9.55 -8.82
C MET A 61 7.57 -8.67 -9.15
N TRP A 62 8.17 -8.85 -10.33
CA TRP A 62 9.24 -7.96 -10.79
C TRP A 62 8.74 -6.53 -11.00
N THR A 63 7.53 -6.36 -11.55
CA THR A 63 6.90 -5.04 -11.66
C THR A 63 6.73 -4.41 -10.28
N ALA A 64 6.18 -5.14 -9.30
CA ALA A 64 6.01 -4.65 -7.93
C ALA A 64 7.35 -4.22 -7.30
N ALA A 65 8.39 -5.03 -7.44
CA ALA A 65 9.72 -4.73 -6.93
C ALA A 65 10.31 -3.46 -7.57
N ILE A 66 10.21 -3.32 -8.89
CA ILE A 66 10.70 -2.12 -9.61
C ILE A 66 9.91 -0.88 -9.19
N LEU A 67 8.58 -0.96 -9.14
CA LEU A 67 7.72 0.16 -8.72
C LEU A 67 7.99 0.56 -7.26
N ALA A 68 8.23 -0.41 -6.36
CA ALA A 68 8.59 -0.15 -4.97
C ALA A 68 9.93 0.58 -4.86
N ILE A 69 10.95 0.15 -5.61
CA ILE A 69 12.27 0.80 -5.65
C ILE A 69 12.15 2.23 -6.19
N ILE A 70 11.43 2.44 -7.30
CA ILE A 70 11.23 3.77 -7.87
C ILE A 70 10.46 4.66 -6.89
N SER A 71 9.41 4.13 -6.25
CA SER A 71 8.64 4.88 -5.25
C SER A 71 9.53 5.33 -4.09
N LEU A 72 10.38 4.45 -3.55
CA LEU A 72 11.36 4.81 -2.51
C LEU A 72 12.38 5.84 -3.00
N ALA A 73 12.91 5.69 -4.21
CA ALA A 73 13.85 6.64 -4.79
C ALA A 73 13.24 8.05 -4.95
N MET A 74 11.92 8.14 -5.14
CA MET A 74 11.20 9.43 -5.19
C MET A 74 10.81 9.95 -3.79
N LEU A 75 10.47 9.07 -2.85
CA LEU A 75 9.98 9.43 -1.52
C LEU A 75 11.08 9.73 -0.51
N ILE A 76 12.28 9.15 -0.64
CA ILE A 76 13.38 9.36 0.30
C ILE A 76 13.97 10.78 0.17
N PRO A 77 14.30 11.28 -1.04
CA PRO A 77 14.88 12.61 -1.17
C PRO A 77 13.82 13.70 -0.96
N TYR A 78 14.01 14.52 0.08
CA TYR A 78 13.09 15.62 0.42
C TYR A 78 12.81 16.56 -0.77
N GLN A 79 13.84 16.87 -1.56
CA GLN A 79 13.75 17.75 -2.73
C GLN A 79 12.81 17.24 -3.83
N ILE A 80 12.66 15.92 -3.95
CA ILE A 80 11.76 15.30 -4.92
C ILE A 80 10.35 15.23 -4.32
N ARG A 81 10.24 14.77 -3.07
CA ARG A 81 8.96 14.58 -2.38
C ARG A 81 8.17 15.88 -2.16
N GLN A 82 8.83 17.02 -1.99
CA GLN A 82 8.15 18.32 -1.82
C GLN A 82 7.39 18.75 -3.09
N LYS A 83 7.77 18.24 -4.27
CA LYS A 83 7.09 18.56 -5.53
C LYS A 83 5.78 17.77 -5.61
N ARG A 84 4.65 18.47 -5.54
CA ARG A 84 3.28 17.92 -5.70
C ARG A 84 3.14 16.83 -6.78
N PRO A 85 3.55 17.04 -8.05
CA PRO A 85 3.39 16.00 -9.07
C PRO A 85 4.25 14.77 -8.80
N ALA A 86 5.48 14.95 -8.30
CA ALA A 86 6.34 13.83 -7.96
C ALA A 86 5.81 13.03 -6.77
N LEU A 87 5.27 13.71 -5.75
CA LEU A 87 4.62 13.05 -4.60
C LEU A 87 3.44 12.19 -5.06
N ILE A 88 2.53 12.74 -5.87
CA ILE A 88 1.36 12.01 -6.36
C ILE A 88 1.79 10.78 -7.15
N THR A 89 2.74 10.92 -8.08
CA THR A 89 3.27 9.78 -8.84
C THR A 89 3.88 8.74 -7.91
N ALA A 90 4.71 9.14 -6.95
CA ALA A 90 5.34 8.20 -6.02
C ALA A 90 4.31 7.44 -5.15
N LEU A 91 3.22 8.09 -4.75
CA LEU A 91 2.11 7.48 -4.02
C LEU A 91 1.32 6.49 -4.88
N ILE A 92 1.07 6.80 -6.15
CA ILE A 92 0.42 5.86 -7.07
C ILE A 92 1.29 4.61 -7.26
N LEU A 93 2.59 4.80 -7.51
CA LEU A 93 3.54 3.69 -7.63
C LEU A 93 3.58 2.83 -6.36
N LEU A 94 3.58 3.47 -5.19
CA LEU A 94 3.53 2.81 -3.88
C LEU A 94 2.28 1.92 -3.77
N VAL A 95 1.10 2.47 -4.03
CA VAL A 95 -0.16 1.74 -3.91
C VAL A 95 -0.20 0.54 -4.85
N ILE A 96 0.22 0.71 -6.10
CA ILE A 96 0.26 -0.39 -7.08
C ILE A 96 1.26 -1.46 -6.64
N ALA A 97 2.47 -1.07 -6.23
CA ALA A 97 3.49 -2.01 -5.78
C ALA A 97 3.02 -2.83 -4.56
N SER A 98 2.48 -2.16 -3.55
CA SER A 98 1.97 -2.82 -2.33
C SER A 98 0.74 -3.69 -2.60
N TRP A 99 -0.13 -3.29 -3.53
CA TRP A 99 -1.29 -4.10 -3.90
C TRP A 99 -0.89 -5.39 -4.61
N ILE A 100 0.12 -5.35 -5.50
CA ILE A 100 0.62 -6.56 -6.14
C ILE A 100 1.31 -7.45 -5.10
N ASP A 101 2.21 -6.92 -4.28
CA ASP A 101 2.97 -7.70 -3.28
C ASP A 101 2.05 -8.36 -2.25
N LYS A 102 1.17 -7.58 -1.61
CA LYS A 102 0.32 -8.10 -0.52
C LYS A 102 -1.00 -8.70 -0.99
N GLY A 103 -1.51 -8.26 -2.14
CA GLY A 103 -2.73 -8.81 -2.72
C GLY A 103 -2.47 -10.10 -3.47
N MET A 104 -1.67 -10.04 -4.54
CA MET A 104 -1.42 -11.22 -5.38
C MET A 104 -0.27 -12.08 -4.84
N GLY A 105 0.87 -11.46 -4.51
CA GLY A 105 2.08 -12.17 -4.08
C GLY A 105 1.86 -12.98 -2.81
N LEU A 106 1.47 -12.31 -1.72
CA LEU A 106 1.29 -12.94 -0.40
C LEU A 106 0.19 -13.99 -0.39
N ILE A 107 -0.97 -13.71 -1.00
CA ILE A 107 -2.09 -14.67 -1.01
C ILE A 107 -1.70 -15.91 -1.79
N VAL A 108 -1.18 -15.76 -3.02
CA VAL A 108 -0.89 -16.93 -3.85
C VAL A 108 0.31 -17.72 -3.33
N ALA A 109 1.38 -17.07 -2.88
CA ALA A 109 2.53 -17.74 -2.29
C ALA A 109 2.20 -18.43 -0.95
N GLY A 110 1.18 -17.97 -0.23
CA GLY A 110 0.69 -18.63 0.98
C GLY A 110 0.04 -19.99 0.72
N PHE A 111 -0.44 -20.24 -0.50
CA PHE A 111 -1.13 -21.48 -0.88
C PHE A 111 -0.37 -22.31 -1.94
N ALA A 112 0.63 -21.73 -2.61
CA ALA A 112 1.42 -22.37 -3.65
C ALA A 112 2.93 -22.17 -3.43
N PRO A 113 3.75 -23.23 -3.54
CA PRO A 113 3.37 -24.61 -3.84
C PRO A 113 2.69 -25.31 -2.66
N ASN A 114 1.71 -26.16 -2.97
CA ASN A 114 1.00 -26.93 -1.94
C ASN A 114 1.88 -28.09 -1.42
N PRO A 115 1.49 -28.79 -0.33
CA PRO A 115 2.27 -29.90 0.23
C PRO A 115 2.52 -31.08 -0.74
N PHE A 116 1.84 -31.11 -1.89
CA PHE A 116 2.04 -32.10 -2.95
C PHE A 116 2.92 -31.57 -4.09
N GLU A 117 3.63 -30.45 -3.86
CA GLU A 117 4.51 -29.78 -4.82
C GLU A 117 3.79 -29.37 -6.12
N LYS A 118 2.45 -29.24 -6.07
CA LYS A 118 1.67 -28.77 -7.21
C LYS A 118 1.43 -27.28 -7.08
N VAL A 119 1.55 -26.61 -8.23
CA VAL A 119 1.18 -25.21 -8.39
C VAL A 119 -0.15 -25.14 -9.11
N THR A 120 -1.10 -24.43 -8.50
CA THR A 120 -2.33 -24.04 -9.16
C THR A 120 -2.14 -22.64 -9.70
N SER A 121 -2.09 -22.50 -11.02
CA SER A 121 -1.98 -21.19 -11.65
C SER A 121 -3.23 -20.36 -11.31
N TYR A 122 -3.02 -19.21 -10.68
CA TYR A 122 -4.08 -18.28 -10.30
C TYR A 122 -3.84 -16.91 -10.91
N LEU A 123 -4.80 -16.48 -11.72
CA LEU A 123 -4.92 -15.11 -12.17
C LEU A 123 -6.29 -14.58 -11.73
N PRO A 124 -6.33 -13.38 -11.12
CA PRO A 124 -7.59 -12.76 -10.76
C PRO A 124 -8.51 -12.66 -11.98
N THR A 125 -9.70 -13.21 -11.83
CA THR A 125 -10.78 -13.11 -12.82
C THR A 125 -11.42 -11.72 -12.76
N ILE A 126 -12.14 -11.34 -13.82
CA ILE A 126 -12.85 -10.04 -13.87
C ILE A 126 -13.79 -9.87 -12.67
N PRO A 127 -14.60 -10.86 -12.25
CA PRO A 127 -15.44 -10.73 -11.06
C PRO A 127 -14.63 -10.48 -9.78
N GLU A 128 -13.48 -11.12 -9.59
CA GLU A 128 -12.64 -10.92 -8.40
C GLU A 128 -12.05 -9.50 -8.37
N LEU A 129 -11.63 -8.98 -9.53
CA LEU A 129 -11.19 -7.58 -9.65
C LEU A 129 -12.33 -6.60 -9.37
N MET A 130 -13.56 -6.89 -9.82
CA MET A 130 -14.72 -6.08 -9.50
C MET A 130 -15.02 -6.09 -8.00
N VAL A 131 -14.91 -7.25 -7.34
CA VAL A 131 -15.07 -7.34 -5.87
C VAL A 131 -14.03 -6.50 -5.16
N ALA A 132 -12.75 -6.59 -5.55
CA ALA A 132 -11.70 -5.74 -4.99
C ALA A 132 -12.01 -4.24 -5.17
N ALA A 133 -12.45 -3.83 -6.37
CA ALA A 133 -12.84 -2.46 -6.64
C ALA A 133 -14.07 -2.01 -5.81
N MET A 134 -15.06 -2.88 -5.61
CA MET A 134 -16.23 -2.60 -4.76
C MET A 134 -15.83 -2.37 -3.29
N VAL A 135 -14.88 -3.14 -2.77
CA VAL A 135 -14.36 -2.94 -1.41
C VAL A 135 -13.72 -1.55 -1.28
N PHE A 136 -12.90 -1.12 -2.26
CA PHE A 136 -12.35 0.24 -2.27
C PHE A 136 -13.43 1.31 -2.38
N ALA A 137 -14.47 1.09 -3.20
CA ALA A 137 -15.58 2.02 -3.35
C ALA A 137 -16.38 2.20 -2.05
N ILE A 138 -16.65 1.11 -1.33
CA ILE A 138 -17.30 1.15 -0.02
C ILE A 138 -16.42 1.89 0.99
N GLY A 139 -15.12 1.63 1.02
CA GLY A 139 -14.17 2.35 1.87
C GLY A 139 -14.18 3.86 1.61
N ALA A 140 -14.18 4.27 0.32
CA ALA A 140 -14.28 5.67 -0.08
C ALA A 140 -15.63 6.30 0.32
N LEU A 141 -16.72 5.55 0.22
CA LEU A 141 -18.05 6.00 0.67
C LEU A 141 -18.08 6.24 2.18
N VAL A 142 -17.59 5.29 2.98
CA VAL A 142 -17.51 5.42 4.44
C VAL A 142 -16.64 6.61 4.82
N LEU A 143 -15.47 6.76 4.20
CA LEU A 143 -14.59 7.91 4.43
C LEU A 143 -15.31 9.23 4.12
N THR A 144 -16.07 9.29 3.04
CA THR A 144 -16.83 10.49 2.65
C THR A 144 -17.88 10.86 3.70
N VAL A 145 -18.61 9.87 4.24
CA VAL A 145 -19.61 10.09 5.29
C VAL A 145 -18.95 10.58 6.58
N LEU A 146 -17.90 9.90 7.04
CA LEU A 146 -17.17 10.29 8.26
C LEU A 146 -16.56 11.69 8.13
N TRP A 147 -16.02 12.01 6.95
CA TRP A 147 -15.47 13.33 6.67
C TRP A 147 -16.54 14.42 6.78
N LYS A 148 -17.74 14.19 6.24
CA LYS A 148 -18.86 15.15 6.39
C LYS A 148 -19.24 15.38 7.85
N VAL A 149 -19.32 14.32 8.65
CA VAL A 149 -19.61 14.43 10.09
C VAL A 149 -18.51 15.23 10.79
N ALA A 150 -17.24 14.93 10.53
CA ALA A 150 -16.11 15.62 11.15
C ALA A 150 -16.09 17.12 10.83
N ILE A 151 -16.39 17.51 9.57
CA ILE A 151 -16.52 18.93 9.20
C ILE A 151 -17.68 19.58 9.97
N SER A 152 -18.84 18.93 10.06
CA SER A 152 -20.01 19.46 10.77
C SER A 152 -19.69 19.75 12.23
N VAL A 153 -19.07 18.79 12.93
CA VAL A 153 -18.67 18.95 14.34
C VAL A 153 -17.65 20.07 14.50
N ARG A 154 -16.65 20.15 13.62
CA ARG A 154 -15.65 21.23 13.67
C ARG A 154 -16.29 22.61 13.48
N ALA A 155 -17.26 22.72 12.58
CA ALA A 155 -17.98 23.96 12.32
C ALA A 155 -18.82 24.41 13.54
N GLU A 156 -19.48 23.47 14.23
CA GLU A 156 -20.22 23.76 15.46
C GLU A 156 -19.31 24.23 16.61
N VAL A 157 -18.17 23.57 16.81
CA VAL A 157 -17.21 23.96 17.85
C VAL A 157 -16.60 25.34 17.57
N GLU A 158 -16.23 25.64 16.33
CA GLU A 158 -15.71 26.96 15.96
C GLU A 158 -16.79 28.06 16.02
N GLY A 159 -18.02 27.75 15.62
CA GLY A 159 -19.17 28.65 15.76
C GLY A 159 -19.57 28.93 17.21
N GLY A 160 -19.48 27.93 18.09
CA GLY A 160 -19.71 28.07 19.53
C GLY A 160 -18.63 28.87 20.25
N ASN A 161 -17.37 28.80 19.80
CA ASN A 161 -16.30 29.64 20.35
C ASN A 161 -16.45 31.13 20.00
N LEU A 162 -17.04 31.46 18.84
CA LEU A 162 -17.31 32.86 18.45
C LEU A 162 -18.45 33.48 19.27
N SER A 163 -19.49 32.72 19.64
CA SER A 163 -20.58 33.21 20.48
C SER A 163 -20.16 33.38 21.95
N MET A 164 -19.24 32.55 22.47
CA MET A 164 -18.68 32.74 23.82
C MET A 164 -17.73 33.94 23.94
N VAL A 165 -17.05 34.35 22.86
CA VAL A 165 -16.21 35.57 22.86
C VAL A 165 -17.06 36.84 22.81
N ALA A 166 -18.20 36.82 22.10
CA ALA A 166 -19.09 37.98 21.98
C ALA A 166 -19.85 38.31 23.28
N GLN A 167 -20.00 37.37 24.22
CA GLN A 167 -20.71 37.60 25.49
C GLN A 167 -19.86 38.19 26.63
N LYS A 168 -18.57 38.51 26.39
CA LYS A 168 -17.66 38.98 27.47
C LYS A 168 -17.44 40.50 27.51
N SER A 169 -18.33 41.29 26.94
CA SER A 169 -18.28 42.76 27.01
C SER A 169 -19.55 43.35 27.65
N GLU A 170 -19.67 43.23 28.96
CA GLU A 170 -20.42 44.16 29.83
C GLU A 170 -19.61 44.39 31.12
#